data_AF-W7WTZ6-F1
#
_entry.id   AF-W7WTZ6-F1
#
_cell.length_a   1.000
_cell.length_b   1.000
_cell.length_c   1.000
_cell.angle_alpha   90.00
_cell.angle_beta   90.00
_cell.angle_gamma   90.00
#
_symmetry.space_group_name_H-M   'P 1'
#
loop_
_entity.id
_entity.type
_entity.pdbx_description
1 polymer ?
#
loop_
_entity_poly.entity_id
_entity_poly.type
_entity_poly.pdbx_seq_one_letter_code
_entity_poly.pdbx_strand_id
1 'polypeptide(L)' 'MSSLSVTRYEIRFQSLFREGRALSFPCDAQGHVQLDALSEQARHNYLYARAVVGREYATPMVLALCAH' A
#
# COMPACT_ATOMS: atom_id res chain seq x y z
N MET A 1 20.21 -9.53 23.21
CA MET A 1 18.93 -8.80 23.13
C MET A 1 18.51 -8.85 21.68
N SER A 2 17.47 -9.63 21.39
CA SER A 2 17.08 -10.02 20.05
C SER A 2 16.59 -8.82 19.25
N SER A 3 17.15 -8.62 18.06
CA SER A 3 16.63 -7.68 17.07
C SER A 3 15.22 -8.16 16.70
N LEU A 4 14.20 -7.48 17.20
CA LEU A 4 12.82 -7.75 16.81
C LEU A 4 12.69 -7.30 15.35
N SER A 5 12.61 -8.25 14.42
CA SER A 5 12.29 -7.96 13.03
C SER A 5 10.91 -7.30 12.99
N VAL A 6 10.88 -6.01 12.70
CA VAL A 6 9.61 -5.28 12.54
C VAL A 6 9.02 -5.73 11.22
N THR A 7 8.03 -6.63 11.27
CA THR A 7 7.21 -6.95 10.10
C THR A 7 6.45 -5.70 9.71
N ARG A 8 6.77 -5.13 8.55
CA ARG A 8 6.04 -4.01 7.99
C ARG A 8 5.02 -4.56 7.00
N TYR A 9 3.87 -3.92 6.90
CA TYR A 9 2.90 -4.27 5.88
C TYR A 9 2.72 -3.09 4.94
N GLU A 10 2.49 -3.41 3.67
CA GLU A 10 2.11 -2.42 2.67
C GLU A 10 0.90 -2.91 1.89
N ILE A 11 0.04 -1.97 1.51
CA ILE A 11 -1.05 -2.23 0.58
C ILE A 11 -0.60 -1.78 -0.80
N ARG A 12 -0.71 -2.68 -1.79
CA ARG A 12 -0.25 -2.44 -3.15
C ARG A 12 -1.41 -2.39 -4.13
N PHE A 13 -1.50 -1.29 -4.85
CA PHE A 13 -2.43 -1.06 -5.96
C PHE A 13 -1.66 -1.28 -7.27
N GLN A 14 -1.82 -2.46 -7.87
CA GLN A 14 -1.18 -2.80 -9.15
C GLN A 14 -1.96 -2.20 -10.31
N SER A 15 -1.29 -1.48 -11.22
CA SER A 15 -1.95 -0.91 -12.40
C SER A 15 -2.38 -2.01 -13.36
N LEU A 16 -3.61 -1.93 -13.86
CA LEU A 16 -4.16 -2.86 -14.86
C LEU A 16 -3.68 -2.57 -16.27
N PHE A 17 -3.38 -1.30 -16.57
CA PHE A 17 -3.00 -0.85 -17.91
C PHE A 17 -1.48 -0.76 -18.12
N ARG A 18 -0.71 -0.63 -17.03
CA ARG A 18 0.74 -0.45 -17.11
C ARG A 18 1.43 -1.47 -16.22
N GLU A 19 1.84 -2.56 -16.85
CA GLU A 19 2.65 -3.58 -16.21
C GLU A 19 3.88 -2.94 -15.54
N GLY A 20 4.13 -3.31 -14.27
CA GLY A 20 5.24 -2.79 -13.48
C GLY A 20 4.98 -1.47 -12.72
N ARG A 21 3.90 -0.72 -13.00
CA ARG A 21 3.50 0.41 -12.16
C ARG A 21 2.55 -0.03 -11.06
N ALA A 22 2.89 0.34 -9.83
CA ALA A 22 2.02 0.17 -8.68
C ALA A 22 2.18 1.36 -7.73
N LEU A 23 1.12 1.67 -7.00
CA LEU A 23 1.22 2.52 -5.82
C LEU A 23 1.21 1.63 -4.59
N SER A 24 2.17 1.83 -3.69
CA SER A 24 2.16 1.15 -2.40
C SER A 24 2.19 2.13 -1.24
N PHE A 25 1.48 1.76 -0.18
CA PHE A 25 1.30 2.58 1.00
C PHE A 25 1.52 1.72 2.25
N PRO A 26 2.14 2.25 3.31
CA PRO A 26 2.26 1.53 4.57
C PRO A 26 0.87 1.26 5.16
N CYS A 27 0.67 0.03 5.62
CA CYS A 27 -0.56 -0.40 6.28
C CYS A 27 -0.26 -1.32 7.46
N ASP A 28 -1.30 -1.71 8.18
CA ASP A 28 -1.23 -2.79 9.17
C ASP A 28 -1.46 -4.17 8.51
N ALA A 29 -1.41 -5.24 9.32
CA ALA A 29 -1.65 -6.61 8.85
C ALA A 29 -3.08 -6.85 8.32
N GLN A 30 -4.04 -5.98 8.67
CA GLN A 30 -5.42 -6.04 8.18
C GLN A 30 -5.62 -5.22 6.90
N GLY A 31 -4.60 -4.48 6.45
CA GLY A 31 -4.67 -3.60 5.28
C GLY A 31 -5.20 -2.20 5.59
N HIS A 32 -5.30 -1.80 6.86
CA HIS A 32 -5.66 -0.44 7.22
C HIS A 32 -4.46 0.48 6.99
N VAL A 33 -4.67 1.47 6.14
CA VAL A 33 -3.71 2.54 5.91
C VAL A 33 -4.01 3.66 6.89
N GLN A 34 -3.00 4.02 7.69
CA GLN A 34 -3.11 5.16 8.59
C GLN A 34 -2.90 6.45 7.80
N LEU A 35 -4.00 7.01 7.29
CA LEU A 35 -3.99 8.23 6.47
C LEU A 35 -3.27 9.37 7.19
N ASP A 36 -3.45 9.51 8.50
CA ASP A 36 -2.80 10.55 9.30
C ASP A 36 -1.27 10.48 9.27
N ALA A 37 -0.70 9.28 9.11
CA ALA A 37 0.74 9.07 9.01
C ALA A 37 1.30 9.32 7.59
N LEU A 38 0.43 9.46 6.59
CA LEU A 38 0.81 9.77 5.21
C LEU A 38 1.01 11.28 5.00
N SER A 39 1.88 11.64 4.06
CA SER A 39 1.95 13.00 3.53
C SER A 39 0.71 13.34 2.69
N GLU A 40 0.39 14.63 2.54
CA GLU A 40 -0.76 15.08 1.73
C GLU A 40 -0.79 14.48 0.32
N GLN A 41 0.36 14.43 -0.36
CA GLN A 41 0.46 13.83 -1.69
C GLN A 41 0.15 12.32 -1.65
N ALA A 42 0.67 11.61 -0.65
CA ALA A 42 0.42 10.18 -0.50
C ALA A 42 -1.05 9.89 -0.16
N ARG A 43 -1.68 10.73 0.68
CA ARG A 43 -3.12 10.65 0.96
C ARG A 43 -3.95 10.81 -0.31
N HIS A 44 -3.64 11.83 -1.11
CA HIS A 44 -4.36 12.07 -2.36
C HIS A 44 -4.19 10.89 -3.34
N ASN A 45 -2.97 10.39 -3.51
CA ASN A 45 -2.70 9.23 -4.36
C ASN A 45 -3.43 7.96 -3.86
N TYR A 46 -3.50 7.74 -2.54
CA TYR A 46 -4.21 6.61 -1.96
C TYR A 46 -5.72 6.70 -2.22
N LEU A 47 -6.32 7.86 -1.98
CA LEU A 47 -7.75 8.09 -2.23
C LEU A 47 -8.09 7.92 -3.70
N TYR A 48 -7.25 8.46 -4.60
CA TYR A 48 -7.38 8.26 -6.04
C TYR A 48 -7.32 6.78 -6.40
N ALA A 49 -6.27 6.07 -5.98
CA ALA A 49 -6.06 4.66 -6.30
C ALA A 49 -7.24 3.80 -5.83
N ARG A 50 -7.76 4.09 -4.63
CA ARG A 50 -8.92 3.42 -4.04
C ARG A 50 -10.22 3.69 -4.81
N ALA A 51 -10.40 4.90 -5.34
CA ALA A 51 -11.58 5.26 -6.12
C ALA A 51 -11.63 4.59 -7.51
N VAL A 52 -10.47 4.29 -8.10
CA VAL A 52 -10.35 3.70 -9.44
C VAL A 52 -10.00 2.20 -9.42
N VAL A 53 -10.17 1.52 -8.28
CA VAL A 53 -10.05 0.06 -8.17
C VAL A 53 -11.08 -0.62 -9.10
N GLY A 54 -10.64 -1.64 -9.83
CA GLY A 54 -11.42 -2.34 -10.85
C GLY A 54 -11.54 -1.58 -12.18
N ARG A 55 -11.00 -0.36 -12.26
CA ARG A 55 -10.93 0.43 -13.50
C ARG A 55 -9.49 0.61 -13.95
N GLU A 56 -8.65 1.25 -13.14
CA GLU A 56 -7.22 1.50 -13.46
C GLU A 56 -6.25 0.71 -12.59
N TYR A 57 -6.65 0.41 -11.35
CA TYR A 57 -5.90 -0.43 -10.44
C TYR A 57 -6.65 -1.72 -10.14
N ALA A 58 -5.92 -2.82 -9.96
CA ALA A 58 -6.47 -4.08 -9.48
C ALA A 58 -6.96 -3.94 -8.02
N THR A 59 -7.70 -4.95 -7.54
CA THR A 59 -8.03 -5.06 -6.12
C THR A 59 -6.73 -5.02 -5.31
N PRO A 60 -6.63 -4.13 -4.31
CA PRO A 60 -5.39 -3.94 -3.58
C PRO A 60 -5.01 -5.19 -2.79
N MET A 61 -3.73 -5.49 -2.72
CA MET A 61 -3.20 -6.64 -1.98
C MET A 61 -2.33 -6.17 -0.82
N VAL A 62 -2.52 -6.78 0.35
CA VAL A 62 -1.66 -6.56 1.52
C VAL A 62 -0.45 -7.48 1.41
N LEU A 63 0.75 -6.90 1.52
CA LEU A 63 2.03 -7.58 1.44
C LEU A 63 2.79 -7.40 2.75
N ALA A 64 3.34 -8.49 3.27
CA ALA A 64 4.26 -8.45 4.40
C ALA A 64 5.68 -8.19 3.88
N LEU A 65 6.24 -7.06 4.26
CA LEU A 65 7.63 -6.71 4.06
C LEU A 65 8.46 -7.22 5.25
N CYS A 66 9.19 -8.30 5.01
CA CYS A 66 10.26 -8.70 5.92
C CYS A 66 11.41 -7.70 5.79
N ALA A 67 11.64 -6.89 6.83
CA ALA A 67 12.87 -6.12 6.94
C ALA A 67 14.01 -7.10 7.28
N HIS A 68 14.97 -7.24 6.36
CA HIS A 68 16.16 -8.09 6.48
C HIS A 68 17.23 -7.43 7.36
#